data_AF-A0A7J2S5U0-F1
#
_entry.id   AF-A0A7J2S5U0-F1
#
_cell.length_a   1.000
_cell.length_b   1.000
_cell.length_c   1.000
_cell.angle_alpha   90.00
_cell.angle_beta   90.00
_cell.angle_gamma   90.00
#
_symmetry.space_group_name_H-M   'P 1'
#
loop_
_entity.id
_entity.type
_entity.pdbx_description
1 polymer ?
#
loop_
_entity_poly.entity_id
_entity_poly.type
_entity_poly.pdbx_seq_one_letter_code
_entity_poly.pdbx_strand_id
1 'polypeptide(L)'
;IINDFQAVGFGINFLDLNNPNDVIVIHSSNKTSKKNYQTRAVVGAGTGLGKSILVYNKALKLFIPVHSEGGHCDLPVTSSFELALIDFIKKLRNIKENVTYEEVLSGRGLEAIYLFLKERVEFRESKYTRIIDAKVDKAEYISKYRDVDETCKEVFRLFSSFYARCARNFALETMAVGGVFIAGGIAAKNKEILSSDVFIKEFENAYRRREVLSRIPIYIVTNYNVSLYGTCLAAILKFINKKYDKI
;
A
#
# COMPACT_ATOMS: atom_id res chain seq x y z
N ILE A 1 15.51 -0.94 -18.57
CA ILE A 1 15.39 -0.86 -17.10
C ILE A 1 14.32 0.17 -16.81
N ILE A 2 13.33 -0.20 -16.01
CA ILE A 2 12.26 0.66 -15.52
C ILE A 2 12.10 0.37 -14.02
N ASN A 3 11.51 1.31 -13.28
CA ASN A 3 11.13 1.10 -11.89
C ASN A 3 10.03 0.00 -11.80
N ASP A 4 10.02 -0.76 -10.70
CA ASP A 4 9.09 -1.86 -10.45
C ASP A 4 7.62 -1.40 -10.36
N PHE A 5 7.34 -0.28 -9.69
CA PHE A 5 6.00 0.32 -9.63
C PHE A 5 5.59 1.02 -10.92
N GLN A 6 6.56 1.45 -11.73
CA GLN A 6 6.29 1.83 -13.11
C GLN A 6 5.84 0.60 -13.93
N ALA A 7 6.49 -0.55 -13.75
CA ALA A 7 6.08 -1.80 -14.38
C ALA A 7 4.68 -2.23 -13.92
N VAL A 8 4.41 -2.25 -12.62
CA VAL A 8 3.06 -2.53 -12.09
C VAL A 8 2.03 -1.55 -12.69
N GLY A 9 2.35 -0.26 -12.74
CA GLY A 9 1.48 0.78 -13.27
C GLY A 9 1.10 0.57 -14.74
N PHE A 10 2.05 0.17 -15.60
CA PHE A 10 1.73 -0.25 -16.96
C PHE A 10 0.86 -1.52 -16.98
N GLY A 11 1.14 -2.47 -16.08
CA GLY A 11 0.41 -3.73 -15.95
C GLY A 11 -1.08 -3.57 -15.62
N ILE A 12 -1.46 -2.51 -14.89
CA ILE A 12 -2.86 -2.20 -14.55
C ILE A 12 -3.76 -2.09 -15.80
N ASN A 13 -3.20 -1.75 -16.97
CA ASN A 13 -3.98 -1.70 -18.22
C ASN A 13 -4.54 -3.07 -18.67
N PHE A 14 -3.97 -4.17 -18.18
CA PHE A 14 -4.33 -5.54 -18.58
C PHE A 14 -5.19 -6.28 -17.57
N LEU A 15 -5.50 -5.65 -16.43
CA LEU A 15 -6.30 -6.29 -15.38
C LEU A 15 -7.79 -6.17 -15.70
N ASP A 16 -8.52 -7.28 -15.63
CA ASP A 16 -9.98 -7.24 -15.63
C ASP A 16 -10.47 -6.94 -14.20
N LEU A 17 -11.13 -5.80 -14.02
CA LEU A 17 -11.63 -5.37 -12.73
C LEU A 17 -12.76 -6.23 -12.15
N ASN A 18 -13.33 -7.12 -12.97
CA ASN A 18 -14.35 -8.09 -12.55
C ASN A 18 -13.76 -9.48 -12.27
N ASN A 19 -12.47 -9.69 -12.54
CA ASN A 19 -11.81 -10.97 -12.36
C ASN A 19 -11.06 -11.01 -11.02
N PRO A 20 -11.43 -11.89 -10.07
CA PRO A 20 -10.78 -11.99 -8.76
C PRO A 20 -9.30 -12.45 -8.84
N ASN A 21 -8.89 -13.06 -9.96
CA ASN A 21 -7.49 -13.40 -10.22
C ASN A 21 -6.66 -12.18 -10.66
N ASP A 22 -7.32 -11.09 -11.05
CA ASP A 22 -6.69 -9.82 -11.39
C ASP A 22 -6.78 -8.81 -10.25
N VAL A 23 -7.98 -8.61 -9.70
CA VAL A 23 -8.20 -7.69 -8.57
C VAL A 23 -9.29 -8.18 -7.61
N ILE A 24 -9.17 -7.75 -6.35
CA ILE A 24 -10.27 -7.80 -5.37
C ILE A 24 -10.72 -6.37 -5.09
N VAL A 25 -12.03 -6.11 -5.22
CA VAL A 25 -12.62 -4.82 -4.87
C VAL A 25 -12.86 -4.79 -3.36
N ILE A 26 -12.21 -3.87 -2.66
CA ILE A 26 -12.39 -3.70 -1.19
C ILE A 26 -13.21 -2.46 -0.83
N HIS A 27 -13.31 -1.51 -1.76
CA HIS A 27 -14.18 -0.36 -1.63
C HIS A 27 -14.78 -0.05 -3.00
N SER A 28 -16.10 -0.16 -3.12
CA SER A 28 -16.82 0.16 -4.35
C SER A 28 -17.34 1.59 -4.28
N SER A 29 -17.15 2.35 -5.36
CA SER A 29 -17.87 3.62 -5.50
C SER A 29 -19.34 3.32 -5.78
N ASN A 30 -20.24 3.75 -4.89
CA ASN A 30 -21.70 3.70 -5.11
C ASN A 30 -22.18 4.47 -6.35
N LYS A 31 -21.30 5.30 -6.94
CA LYS A 31 -21.54 5.94 -8.23
C LYS A 31 -20.65 5.24 -9.26
N THR A 32 -21.26 4.52 -10.19
CA THR A 32 -20.65 4.05 -11.43
C THR A 32 -20.10 5.26 -12.19
N SER A 33 -18.89 5.69 -11.83
CA SER A 33 -18.13 6.64 -12.61
C SER A 33 -17.79 5.96 -13.92
N LYS A 34 -18.65 6.15 -14.93
CA LYS A 34 -18.41 5.80 -16.35
C LYS A 34 -17.17 6.49 -16.95
N LYS A 35 -16.39 7.23 -16.16
CA LYS A 35 -15.20 7.95 -16.60
C LYS A 35 -13.97 7.07 -16.43
N ASN A 36 -13.74 6.20 -17.42
CA ASN A 36 -12.57 5.31 -17.53
C ASN A 36 -11.22 6.01 -17.67
N TYR A 37 -11.17 7.35 -17.57
CA TYR A 37 -10.03 8.19 -17.94
C TYR A 37 -9.50 9.06 -16.79
N GLN A 38 -10.01 8.87 -15.57
CA GLN A 38 -9.57 9.64 -14.42
C GLN A 38 -8.27 9.07 -13.84
N THR A 39 -7.47 9.93 -13.21
CA THR A 39 -6.20 9.56 -12.55
C THR A 39 -6.40 8.36 -11.62
N ARG A 40 -5.47 7.42 -11.67
CA ARG A 40 -5.40 6.29 -10.72
C ARG A 40 -4.10 6.39 -9.94
N ALA A 41 -4.10 5.80 -8.75
CA ALA A 41 -2.91 5.67 -7.94
C ALA A 41 -2.58 4.19 -7.77
N VAL A 42 -1.30 3.84 -7.83
CA VAL A 42 -0.79 2.54 -7.41
C VAL A 42 0.04 2.75 -6.15
N VAL A 43 -0.24 2.01 -5.09
CA VAL A 43 0.53 1.98 -3.85
C VAL A 43 0.81 0.52 -3.49
N GLY A 44 1.96 0.20 -2.93
CA GLY A 44 2.21 -1.18 -2.56
C GLY A 44 3.39 -1.39 -1.63
N ALA A 45 3.19 -2.27 -0.65
CA ALA A 45 4.19 -2.62 0.34
C ALA A 45 4.79 -3.99 0.04
N GLY A 46 6.11 -4.07 0.10
CA GLY A 46 6.91 -5.28 -0.07
C GLY A 46 8.16 -5.20 0.79
N THR A 47 9.33 -5.30 0.16
CA THR A 47 10.62 -4.97 0.80
C THR A 47 10.71 -3.48 1.11
N GLY A 48 10.17 -2.64 0.23
CA GLY A 48 9.95 -1.21 0.44
C GLY A 48 8.50 -0.81 0.16
N LEU A 49 8.23 0.50 0.11
CA LEU A 49 6.94 1.06 -0.26
C LEU A 49 7.05 1.77 -1.60
N GLY A 50 6.32 1.30 -2.61
CA GLY A 50 6.28 1.96 -3.92
C GLY A 50 4.98 2.71 -4.18
N LYS A 51 5.09 3.77 -4.99
CA LYS A 51 3.96 4.60 -5.44
C LYS A 51 4.11 4.97 -6.91
N SER A 52 3.00 4.98 -7.64
CA SER A 52 2.96 5.41 -9.04
C SER A 52 1.63 6.06 -9.37
N ILE A 53 1.65 7.13 -10.14
CA ILE A 53 0.46 7.85 -10.59
C ILE A 53 0.16 7.41 -12.01
N LEU A 54 -1.08 7.04 -12.31
CA LEU A 54 -1.47 6.63 -13.65
C LEU A 54 -2.33 7.71 -14.29
N VAL A 55 -1.82 8.27 -15.39
CA VAL A 55 -2.53 9.30 -16.17
C VAL A 55 -3.02 8.67 -17.47
N TYR A 56 -4.29 8.88 -17.80
CA TYR A 56 -4.85 8.34 -19.02
C TYR A 56 -4.38 9.12 -20.25
N ASN A 57 -3.69 8.44 -21.17
CA ASN A 57 -3.32 8.98 -22.46
C ASN A 57 -4.39 8.64 -23.50
N LYS A 58 -5.10 9.67 -24.00
CA LYS A 58 -6.19 9.50 -24.98
C LYS A 58 -5.73 8.96 -26.34
N ALA A 59 -4.53 9.33 -26.79
CA ALA A 59 -4.02 8.89 -28.08
C ALA A 59 -3.65 7.40 -28.05
N LEU A 60 -2.98 6.98 -26.99
CA LEU A 60 -2.60 5.58 -26.78
C LEU A 60 -3.74 4.71 -26.24
N LYS A 61 -4.81 5.35 -25.74
CA LYS A 61 -5.93 4.72 -25.02
C LYS A 61 -5.48 3.87 -23.82
N LEU A 62 -4.38 4.25 -23.19
CA LEU A 62 -3.73 3.54 -22.09
C LEU A 62 -3.44 4.49 -20.93
N PHE A 63 -3.42 3.95 -19.73
CA PHE A 63 -2.83 4.59 -18.57
C PHE A 63 -1.30 4.53 -18.65
N ILE A 64 -0.67 5.69 -18.54
CA ILE A 64 0.78 5.84 -18.52
C ILE A 64 1.21 6.15 -17.08
N PRO A 65 2.12 5.34 -16.49
CA PRO A 65 2.64 5.58 -15.17
C PRO A 65 3.63 6.74 -15.14
N VAL A 66 3.47 7.61 -14.15
CA VAL A 66 4.44 8.60 -13.70
C VAL A 66 5.12 8.01 -12.48
N HIS A 67 6.45 7.85 -12.57
CA HIS A 67 7.26 7.32 -11.47
C HIS A 67 7.23 8.29 -10.29
N SER A 68 7.26 7.74 -9.07
CA SER A 68 7.38 8.55 -7.86
C SER A 68 8.17 7.80 -6.81
N GLU A 69 8.96 8.54 -6.04
CA GLU A 69 9.63 8.05 -4.83
C GLU A 69 8.78 8.35 -3.58
N GLY A 70 7.46 8.49 -3.75
CA GLY A 70 6.56 8.93 -2.69
C GLY A 70 6.43 7.95 -1.51
N GLY A 71 6.99 6.75 -1.62
CA GLY A 71 7.12 5.82 -0.49
C GLY A 71 8.15 6.27 0.55
N HIS A 72 9.11 7.09 0.15
CA HIS A 72 10.12 7.69 1.02
C HIS A 72 9.64 9.01 1.67
N CYS A 73 8.40 9.43 1.44
CA CYS A 73 7.83 10.55 2.16
C CYS A 73 7.70 10.25 3.65
N ASP A 74 7.88 11.29 4.46
CA ASP A 74 7.72 11.23 5.91
C ASP A 74 6.36 10.66 6.32
N LEU A 75 6.36 9.89 7.40
CA LEU A 75 5.16 9.35 8.02
C LEU A 75 4.45 10.46 8.84
N PRO A 76 3.22 10.88 8.49
CA PRO A 76 2.50 11.90 9.25
C PRO A 76 2.00 11.32 10.58
N VAL A 77 2.41 11.94 11.69
CA VAL A 77 2.02 11.57 13.06
C VAL A 77 0.71 12.25 13.42
N THR A 78 -0.24 11.49 13.99
CA THR A 78 -1.58 12.01 14.31
C THR A 78 -1.98 11.86 15.78
N SER A 79 -1.17 11.18 16.59
CA SER A 79 -1.44 11.00 18.02
C SER A 79 -0.15 10.91 18.84
N SER A 80 -0.26 11.10 20.16
CA SER A 80 0.83 10.88 21.11
C SER A 80 1.31 9.42 21.13
N PHE A 81 0.40 8.47 20.89
CA PHE A 81 0.74 7.05 20.76
C PHE A 81 1.68 6.81 19.56
N GLU A 82 1.37 7.41 18.41
CA GLU A 82 2.18 7.29 17.19
C GLU A 82 3.52 8.02 17.31
N LEU A 83 3.54 9.16 17.99
CA LEU A 83 4.78 9.87 18.29
C LEU A 83 5.73 8.98 19.08
N ALA A 84 5.22 8.32 20.13
CA ALA A 84 6.00 7.38 20.92
C ALA A 84 6.46 6.15 20.09
N LEU A 85 5.64 5.65 19.17
CA LEU A 85 6.02 4.56 18.26
C LEU A 85 7.18 4.98 17.35
N ILE A 86 7.13 6.19 16.81
CA ILE A 86 8.18 6.72 15.94
C ILE A 86 9.47 6.92 16.71
N ASP A 87 9.41 7.48 17.92
CA ASP A 87 10.59 7.63 18.78
C ASP A 87 11.21 6.26 19.12
N PHE A 88 10.36 5.26 19.38
CA PHE A 88 10.81 3.89 19.57
C PHE A 88 11.51 3.34 18.32
N ILE A 89 10.91 3.48 17.12
CA ILE A 89 11.50 3.04 15.84
C ILE A 89 12.85 3.71 15.61
N LYS A 90 12.95 5.02 15.86
CA LYS A 90 14.19 5.78 15.71
C LYS A 90 15.31 5.23 16.60
N LYS A 91 15.00 4.94 17.87
CA LYS A 91 15.95 4.33 18.81
C LYS A 91 16.33 2.91 18.39
N LEU A 92 15.34 2.08 18.06
CA LEU A 92 15.54 0.68 17.65
C LEU A 92 16.48 0.55 16.45
N ARG A 93 16.41 1.50 15.51
CA ARG A 93 17.16 1.44 14.24
C ARG A 93 18.27 2.48 14.12
N ASN A 94 18.54 3.26 15.17
CA ASN A 94 19.50 4.36 15.17
C ASN A 94 19.27 5.37 14.02
N ILE A 95 18.00 5.67 13.72
CA ILE A 95 17.61 6.64 12.69
C ILE A 95 17.70 8.04 13.28
N LYS A 96 18.50 8.91 12.65
CA LYS A 96 18.66 10.31 13.08
C LYS A 96 17.62 11.22 12.41
N GLU A 97 17.24 10.87 11.19
CA GLU A 97 16.30 11.56 10.31
C GLU A 97 14.83 11.28 10.67
N ASN A 98 13.92 11.68 9.79
CA ASN A 98 12.50 11.38 9.92
C ASN A 98 12.20 9.93 9.51
N VAL A 99 11.17 9.37 10.12
CA VAL A 99 10.67 8.02 9.82
C VAL A 99 9.72 8.12 8.62
N THR A 100 9.97 7.32 7.59
CA THR A 100 9.11 7.24 6.40
C THR A 100 8.03 6.18 6.57
N TYR A 101 7.04 6.16 5.69
CA TYR A 101 6.03 5.11 5.71
C TYR A 101 6.61 3.69 5.62
N GLU A 102 7.76 3.50 4.96
CA GLU A 102 8.39 2.18 4.82
C GLU A 102 8.79 1.56 6.17
N GLU A 103 9.13 2.39 7.14
CA GLU A 103 9.54 1.95 8.47
C GLU A 103 8.39 1.30 9.26
N VAL A 104 7.13 1.56 8.87
CA VAL A 104 5.91 0.94 9.44
C VAL A 104 5.17 0.04 8.45
N LEU A 105 5.27 0.28 7.14
CA LEU A 105 4.60 -0.48 6.07
C LEU A 105 5.55 -1.48 5.39
N SER A 106 6.15 -2.34 6.19
CA SER A 106 7.05 -3.42 5.73
C SER A 106 7.07 -4.57 6.75
N GLY A 107 7.75 -5.67 6.43
CA GLY A 107 7.98 -6.76 7.39
C GLY A 107 8.67 -6.27 8.66
N ARG A 108 9.73 -5.45 8.51
CA ARG A 108 10.38 -4.79 9.65
C ARG A 108 9.43 -3.84 10.38
N GLY A 109 8.50 -3.19 9.68
CA GLY A 109 7.45 -2.38 10.29
C GLY A 109 6.53 -3.16 11.23
N LEU A 110 6.08 -4.35 10.80
CA LEU A 110 5.31 -5.26 11.66
C LEU A 110 6.10 -5.63 12.93
N GLU A 111 7.38 -5.96 12.78
CA GLU A 111 8.26 -6.27 13.92
C GLU A 111 8.40 -5.06 14.86
N ALA A 112 8.60 -3.85 14.33
CA ALA A 112 8.75 -2.67 15.18
C ALA A 112 7.47 -2.34 15.96
N ILE A 113 6.30 -2.42 15.31
CA ILE A 113 5.00 -2.21 15.99
C ILE A 113 4.82 -3.26 17.09
N TYR A 114 5.15 -4.52 16.80
CA TYR A 114 5.10 -5.60 17.78
C TYR A 114 5.99 -5.34 19.00
N LEU A 115 7.28 -5.05 18.77
CA LEU A 115 8.23 -4.77 19.84
C LEU A 115 7.82 -3.55 20.68
N PHE A 116 7.29 -2.51 20.02
CA PHE A 116 6.77 -1.34 20.73
C PHE A 116 5.60 -1.68 21.64
N LEU A 117 4.65 -2.49 21.18
CA LEU A 117 3.51 -2.93 21.99
C LEU A 117 3.97 -3.73 23.21
N LYS A 118 5.07 -4.49 23.10
CA LYS A 118 5.66 -5.21 24.24
C LYS A 118 6.21 -4.30 25.34
N GLU A 119 6.64 -3.08 25.02
CA GLU A 119 7.10 -2.10 26.01
C GLU A 119 5.94 -1.39 26.73
N ARG A 120 4.70 -1.62 26.30
CA ARG A 120 3.52 -1.02 26.92
C ARG A 120 3.08 -1.79 28.16
N VAL A 121 2.59 -1.06 29.15
CA VAL A 121 2.10 -1.61 30.44
C VAL A 121 0.97 -2.62 30.24
N GLU A 122 0.19 -2.47 29.16
CA GLU A 122 -0.95 -3.32 28.84
C GLU A 122 -0.57 -4.65 28.16
N PHE A 123 0.72 -4.85 27.85
CA PHE A 123 1.19 -6.07 27.20
C PHE A 123 0.94 -7.31 28.06
N ARG A 124 0.41 -8.36 27.43
CA ARG A 124 0.19 -9.67 28.05
C ARG A 124 0.93 -10.72 27.25
N GLU A 125 1.87 -11.39 27.92
CA GLU A 125 2.60 -12.49 27.32
C GLU A 125 1.66 -13.67 27.02
N SER A 126 1.79 -14.26 25.85
CA SER A 126 1.06 -15.44 25.41
C SER A 126 2.03 -16.53 24.94
N LYS A 127 1.50 -17.74 24.70
CA LYS A 127 2.31 -18.80 24.07
C LYS A 127 2.80 -18.39 22.66
N TYR A 128 2.06 -17.54 21.97
CA TYR A 128 2.39 -17.09 20.61
C TYR A 128 3.48 -16.02 20.63
N THR A 129 3.41 -15.07 21.58
CA THR A 129 4.46 -14.04 21.73
C THR A 129 5.81 -14.67 22.05
N ARG A 130 5.85 -15.70 22.91
CA ARG A 130 7.08 -16.47 23.18
C ARG A 130 7.65 -17.14 21.92
N ILE A 131 6.78 -17.71 21.08
CA ILE A 131 7.21 -18.31 19.81
C ILE A 131 7.79 -17.23 18.89
N ILE A 132 7.12 -16.09 18.74
CA ILE A 132 7.58 -14.97 17.92
C ILE A 132 8.96 -14.48 18.40
N ASP A 133 9.13 -14.30 19.71
CA ASP A 133 10.38 -13.83 20.29
C ASP A 133 11.58 -14.74 20.01
N ALA A 134 11.35 -16.06 19.93
CA ALA A 134 12.37 -17.04 19.61
C ALA A 134 12.74 -17.09 18.11
N LYS A 135 12.08 -16.30 17.24
CA LYS A 135 12.29 -16.32 15.78
C LYS A 135 13.10 -15.12 15.30
N VAL A 136 13.89 -15.39 14.26
CA VAL A 136 14.64 -14.36 13.52
C VAL A 136 13.67 -13.52 12.69
N ASP A 137 12.86 -14.15 11.83
CA ASP A 137 11.79 -13.46 11.09
C ASP A 137 10.50 -13.41 11.93
N LYS A 138 10.33 -12.33 12.70
CA LYS A 138 9.13 -12.14 13.52
C LYS A 138 7.91 -11.83 12.68
N ALA A 139 8.08 -11.13 11.55
CA ALA A 139 6.97 -10.64 10.71
C ALA A 139 6.11 -11.78 10.17
N GLU A 140 6.74 -12.89 9.76
CA GLU A 140 6.03 -14.10 9.35
C GLU A 140 5.11 -14.64 10.46
N TYR A 141 5.63 -14.74 11.68
CA TYR A 141 4.89 -15.33 12.81
C TYR A 141 3.83 -14.38 13.38
N ILE A 142 4.10 -13.07 13.41
CA ILE A 142 3.09 -12.05 13.72
C ILE A 142 1.92 -12.19 12.74
N SER A 143 2.23 -12.34 11.44
CA SER A 143 1.21 -12.53 10.40
C SER A 143 0.43 -13.84 10.57
N LYS A 144 1.11 -14.91 10.98
CA LYS A 144 0.53 -16.23 11.23
C LYS A 144 -0.43 -16.26 12.42
N TYR A 145 -0.15 -15.47 13.46
CA TYR A 145 -0.90 -15.50 14.72
C TYR A 145 -1.92 -14.37 14.88
N ARG A 146 -2.11 -13.53 13.87
CA ARG A 146 -3.02 -12.36 13.89
C ARG A 146 -4.47 -12.66 14.33
N ASP A 147 -4.97 -13.87 14.06
CA ASP A 147 -6.35 -14.25 14.36
C ASP A 147 -6.51 -14.94 15.72
N VAL A 148 -5.40 -15.28 16.38
CA VAL A 148 -5.37 -16.09 17.61
C VAL A 148 -4.61 -15.44 18.78
N ASP A 149 -3.91 -14.33 18.53
CA ASP A 149 -3.15 -13.58 19.54
C ASP A 149 -3.53 -12.09 19.50
N GLU A 150 -3.92 -11.54 20.66
CA GLU A 150 -4.40 -10.15 20.76
C GLU A 150 -3.30 -9.12 20.44
N THR A 151 -2.03 -9.40 20.75
CA THR A 151 -0.93 -8.50 20.39
C THR A 151 -0.76 -8.48 18.87
N CYS A 152 -0.75 -9.64 18.23
CA CYS A 152 -0.64 -9.74 16.78
C CYS A 152 -1.83 -9.08 16.07
N LYS A 153 -3.03 -9.23 16.62
CA LYS A 153 -4.24 -8.55 16.13
C LYS A 153 -4.11 -7.03 16.21
N GLU A 154 -3.58 -6.50 17.31
CA GLU A 154 -3.35 -5.07 17.48
C GLU A 154 -2.25 -4.54 16.54
N VAL A 155 -1.16 -5.30 16.34
CA VAL A 155 -0.15 -4.98 15.33
C VAL A 155 -0.79 -4.83 13.96
N PHE A 156 -1.65 -5.78 13.58
CA PHE A 156 -2.34 -5.78 12.30
C PHE A 156 -3.34 -4.63 12.17
N ARG A 157 -4.03 -4.28 13.26
CA ARG A 157 -4.91 -3.11 13.34
C ARG A 157 -4.16 -1.80 13.05
N LEU A 158 -3.01 -1.61 13.71
CA LEU A 158 -2.15 -0.43 13.51
C LEU A 158 -1.56 -0.40 12.10
N PHE A 159 -1.05 -1.54 11.61
CA PHE A 159 -0.53 -1.67 10.26
C PHE A 159 -1.58 -1.30 9.20
N SER A 160 -2.80 -1.81 9.35
CA SER A 160 -3.95 -1.47 8.50
C SER A 160 -4.24 0.03 8.48
N SER A 161 -4.26 0.67 9.66
CA SER A 161 -4.47 2.12 9.81
C SER A 161 -3.37 2.95 9.11
N PHE A 162 -2.09 2.59 9.29
CA PHE A 162 -1.00 3.27 8.59
C PHE A 162 -1.09 3.11 7.08
N TYR A 163 -1.47 1.92 6.61
CA TYR A 163 -1.61 1.63 5.20
C TYR A 163 -2.73 2.45 4.58
N ALA A 164 -3.90 2.46 5.23
CA ALA A 164 -5.06 3.25 4.82
C ALA A 164 -4.73 4.74 4.73
N ARG A 165 -3.98 5.28 5.70
CA ARG A 165 -3.53 6.68 5.66
C ARG A 165 -2.55 6.96 4.53
N CYS A 166 -1.63 6.06 4.26
CA CYS A 166 -0.71 6.17 3.11
C CYS A 166 -1.49 6.22 1.79
N ALA A 167 -2.42 5.28 1.61
CA ALA A 167 -3.27 5.21 0.42
C ALA A 167 -4.18 6.45 0.29
N ARG A 168 -4.80 6.89 1.39
CA ARG A 168 -5.65 8.10 1.45
C ARG A 168 -4.89 9.34 1.05
N ASN A 169 -3.74 9.58 1.68
CA ASN A 169 -2.96 10.79 1.43
C ASN A 169 -2.53 10.84 -0.03
N PHE A 170 -2.05 9.71 -0.58
CA PHE A 170 -1.68 9.64 -1.98
C PHE A 170 -2.88 9.80 -2.92
N ALA A 171 -4.05 9.28 -2.56
CA ALA A 171 -5.27 9.48 -3.33
C ALA A 171 -5.71 10.95 -3.38
N LEU A 172 -5.52 11.70 -2.28
CA LEU A 172 -5.80 13.14 -2.21
C LEU A 172 -4.77 13.97 -2.98
N GLU A 173 -3.48 13.66 -2.82
CA GLU A 173 -2.37 14.34 -3.52
C GLU A 173 -2.50 14.25 -5.04
N THR A 174 -2.98 13.11 -5.54
CA THR A 174 -3.06 12.80 -6.97
C THR A 174 -4.45 12.96 -7.56
N MET A 175 -5.45 13.23 -6.71
CA MET A 175 -6.86 13.17 -7.06
C MET A 175 -7.20 11.88 -7.83
N ALA A 176 -6.80 10.73 -7.28
CA ALA A 176 -6.94 9.39 -7.88
C ALA A 176 -8.39 8.86 -7.88
N VAL A 177 -9.34 9.67 -8.33
CA VAL A 177 -10.78 9.34 -8.37
C VAL A 177 -11.11 8.24 -9.39
N GLY A 178 -10.16 7.86 -10.26
CA GLY A 178 -10.24 6.68 -11.11
C GLY A 178 -9.93 5.37 -10.39
N GLY A 179 -9.44 5.44 -9.15
CA GLY A 179 -9.21 4.30 -8.27
C GLY A 179 -7.81 4.24 -7.66
N VAL A 180 -7.73 3.60 -6.49
CA VAL A 180 -6.47 3.25 -5.81
C VAL A 180 -6.23 1.75 -5.96
N PHE A 181 -5.09 1.38 -6.52
CA PHE A 181 -4.66 0.01 -6.73
C PHE A 181 -3.57 -0.30 -5.71
N ILE A 182 -3.86 -1.25 -4.83
CA ILE A 182 -2.95 -1.74 -3.82
C ILE A 182 -2.24 -2.98 -4.36
N ALA A 183 -0.96 -2.86 -4.64
CA ALA A 183 -0.11 -3.93 -5.16
C ALA A 183 0.93 -4.39 -4.12
N GLY A 184 1.72 -5.39 -4.48
CA GLY A 184 2.85 -5.86 -3.67
C GLY A 184 2.56 -7.08 -2.81
N GLY A 185 3.63 -7.75 -2.38
CA GLY A 185 3.56 -9.07 -1.75
C GLY A 185 2.86 -9.06 -0.39
N ILE A 186 2.95 -7.97 0.38
CA ILE A 186 2.25 -7.88 1.67
C ILE A 186 0.74 -7.79 1.46
N ALA A 187 0.30 -6.95 0.51
CA ALA A 187 -1.10 -6.79 0.17
C ALA A 187 -1.73 -8.10 -0.35
N ALA A 188 -1.03 -8.79 -1.25
CA ALA A 188 -1.53 -10.05 -1.83
C ALA A 188 -1.63 -11.19 -0.81
N LYS A 189 -0.72 -11.26 0.17
CA LYS A 189 -0.71 -12.28 1.23
C LYS A 189 -1.64 -11.97 2.40
N ASN A 190 -1.98 -10.70 2.61
CA ASN A 190 -2.75 -10.24 3.76
C ASN A 190 -3.98 -9.44 3.34
N LYS A 191 -4.75 -9.99 2.39
CA LYS A 191 -5.95 -9.35 1.81
C LYS A 191 -6.94 -8.88 2.88
N GLU A 192 -7.09 -9.67 3.94
CA GLU A 192 -7.98 -9.39 5.08
C GLU A 192 -7.62 -8.09 5.82
N ILE A 193 -6.34 -7.70 5.88
CA ILE A 193 -5.92 -6.41 6.46
C ILE A 193 -6.55 -5.27 5.69
N LEU A 194 -6.42 -5.31 4.37
CA LEU A 194 -6.83 -4.24 3.48
C LEU A 194 -8.36 -4.21 3.31
N SER A 195 -9.02 -5.35 3.49
CA SER A 195 -10.49 -5.46 3.52
C SER A 195 -11.12 -5.18 4.88
N SER A 196 -10.33 -4.83 5.90
CA SER A 196 -10.86 -4.59 7.26
C SER A 196 -11.64 -3.29 7.37
N ASP A 197 -12.63 -3.25 8.27
CA ASP A 197 -13.36 -2.03 8.62
C ASP A 197 -12.42 -0.89 9.05
N VAL A 198 -11.30 -1.24 9.69
CA VAL A 198 -10.27 -0.28 10.12
C VAL A 198 -9.66 0.41 8.92
N PHE A 199 -9.33 -0.35 7.86
CA PHE A 199 -8.76 0.20 6.65
C PHE A 199 -9.70 1.21 6.00
N ILE A 200 -10.96 0.82 5.78
CA ILE A 200 -11.94 1.68 5.10
C ILE A 200 -12.25 2.93 5.93
N LYS A 201 -12.47 2.79 7.24
CA LYS A 201 -12.71 3.92 8.14
C LYS A 201 -11.54 4.91 8.13
N GLU A 202 -10.30 4.42 8.19
CA GLU A 202 -9.12 5.30 8.16
C GLU A 202 -8.86 5.91 6.78
N PHE A 203 -9.14 5.17 5.71
CA PHE A 203 -9.02 5.68 4.35
C PHE A 203 -9.97 6.87 4.14
N GLU A 204 -11.20 6.78 4.63
CA GLU A 204 -12.19 7.85 4.57
C GLU A 204 -11.98 8.97 5.60
N ASN A 205 -11.13 8.76 6.60
CA ASN A 205 -10.92 9.68 7.73
C ASN A 205 -10.15 10.93 7.31
N ALA A 206 -10.80 11.85 6.61
CA ALA A 206 -10.23 13.14 6.25
C ALA A 206 -11.20 14.28 6.54
N TYR A 207 -10.76 15.24 7.35
CA TYR A 207 -11.50 16.47 7.60
C TYR A 207 -11.80 17.18 6.28
N ARG A 208 -13.09 17.46 6.01
CA ARG A 208 -13.62 18.09 4.77
C ARG A 208 -13.42 17.33 3.45
N ARG A 209 -12.79 16.15 3.44
CA ARG A 209 -12.52 15.37 2.21
C ARG A 209 -13.08 13.96 2.20
N ARG A 210 -13.76 13.53 3.27
CA ARG A 210 -14.44 12.24 3.36
C ARG A 210 -15.33 11.93 2.15
N GLU A 211 -16.15 12.87 1.69
CA GLU A 211 -17.05 12.66 0.54
C GLU A 211 -16.30 12.35 -0.78
N VAL A 212 -15.10 12.90 -0.96
CA VAL A 212 -14.26 12.59 -2.12
C VAL A 212 -13.75 11.17 -2.00
N LEU A 213 -13.18 10.82 -0.84
CA LEU A 213 -12.58 9.52 -0.55
C LEU A 213 -13.60 8.37 -0.63
N SER A 214 -14.81 8.58 -0.11
CA SER A 214 -15.90 7.59 -0.15
C SER A 214 -16.42 7.28 -1.56
N ARG A 215 -15.91 7.97 -2.59
CA ARG A 215 -16.20 7.72 -4.02
C ARG A 215 -15.02 7.14 -4.77
N ILE A 216 -13.86 6.99 -4.13
CA ILE A 216 -12.68 6.42 -4.77
C ILE A 216 -12.75 4.91 -4.63
N PRO A 217 -12.84 4.14 -5.73
CA PRO A 217 -12.79 2.70 -5.63
C PRO A 217 -11.38 2.24 -5.24
N ILE A 218 -11.29 1.18 -4.44
CA ILE A 218 -10.02 0.62 -4.00
C ILE A 218 -9.96 -0.86 -4.39
N TYR A 219 -8.85 -1.23 -5.01
CA TYR A 219 -8.60 -2.55 -5.58
C TYR A 219 -7.33 -3.14 -4.98
N ILE A 220 -7.35 -4.40 -4.55
CA ILE A 220 -6.13 -5.17 -4.28
C ILE A 220 -5.76 -5.92 -5.56
N VAL A 221 -4.56 -5.69 -6.07
CA VAL A 221 -4.05 -6.42 -7.25
C VAL A 221 -3.66 -7.83 -6.83
N THR A 222 -4.29 -8.84 -7.43
CA THR A 222 -4.06 -10.26 -7.12
C THR A 222 -3.25 -10.98 -8.19
N ASN A 223 -3.11 -10.39 -9.39
CA ASN A 223 -2.30 -10.96 -10.46
C ASN A 223 -0.81 -10.76 -10.20
N TYR A 224 -0.10 -11.84 -9.90
CA TYR A 224 1.34 -11.83 -9.65
C TYR A 224 2.19 -11.50 -10.90
N ASN A 225 1.64 -11.62 -12.10
CA ASN A 225 2.32 -11.31 -13.37
C ASN A 225 2.13 -9.85 -13.80
N VAL A 226 1.43 -9.01 -13.03
CA VAL A 226 1.12 -7.62 -13.40
C VAL A 226 2.37 -6.81 -13.78
N SER A 227 3.47 -6.96 -13.04
CA SER A 227 4.74 -6.28 -13.33
C SER A 227 5.39 -6.78 -14.62
N LEU A 228 5.27 -8.09 -14.92
CA LEU A 228 5.77 -8.68 -16.16
C LEU A 228 4.99 -8.15 -17.37
N TYR A 229 3.65 -8.11 -17.29
CA TYR A 229 2.81 -7.55 -18.35
C TYR A 229 3.16 -6.10 -18.64
N GLY A 230 3.30 -5.30 -17.58
CA GLY A 230 3.67 -3.90 -17.73
C GLY A 230 5.09 -3.68 -18.24
N THR A 231 6.03 -4.56 -17.89
CA THR A 231 7.40 -4.53 -18.45
C THR A 231 7.37 -4.78 -19.96
N CYS A 232 6.58 -5.75 -20.43
CA CYS A 232 6.40 -6.01 -21.86
C CYS A 232 5.82 -4.79 -22.58
N LEU A 233 4.77 -4.16 -22.03
CA LEU A 233 4.18 -2.96 -22.62
C LEU A 233 5.17 -1.79 -22.66
N ALA A 234 5.92 -1.55 -21.58
CA ALA A 234 6.94 -0.51 -21.53
C ALA A 234 8.03 -0.72 -22.59
N ALA A 235 8.45 -1.97 -22.81
CA ALA A 235 9.42 -2.31 -23.84
C ALA A 235 8.89 -2.01 -25.25
N ILE A 236 7.63 -2.38 -25.54
CA ILE A 236 6.98 -2.10 -26.82
C ILE A 236 6.89 -0.59 -27.08
N LEU A 237 6.39 0.19 -26.10
CA LEU A 237 6.28 1.64 -26.24
C LEU A 237 7.65 2.30 -26.47
N LYS A 238 8.68 1.84 -25.74
CA LYS A 238 10.05 2.34 -25.92
C LYS A 238 10.61 2.01 -27.30
N PHE A 239 10.32 0.81 -27.83
CA PHE A 239 10.75 0.41 -29.17
C PHE A 239 10.06 1.26 -30.25
N ILE A 240 8.75 1.48 -30.13
CA ILE A 240 7.98 2.32 -31.06
C ILE A 240 8.53 3.75 -31.05
N ASN A 241 8.65 4.39 -29.88
CA ASN A 241 9.18 5.75 -29.79
C ASN A 241 10.58 5.87 -30.41
N LYS A 242 11.49 4.92 -30.12
CA LYS A 242 12.83 4.92 -30.73
C LYS A 242 12.82 4.81 -32.26
N LYS A 243 11.85 4.09 -32.82
CA LYS A 243 11.74 3.88 -34.27
C LYS A 243 11.11 5.07 -35.00
N TYR A 244 10.20 5.79 -34.34
CA TYR A 244 9.38 6.83 -34.97
C TYR A 244 9.68 8.27 -34.48
N ASP A 245 10.44 8.48 -33.40
CA ASP A 245 10.98 9.81 -32.99
C ASP A 245 12.21 10.24 -33.83
N LYS A 246 12.49 9.55 -34.95
CA LYS A 246 13.54 9.89 -35.93
C LYS A 246 12.99 10.49 -37.23
N ILE A 247 11.75 10.98 -37.22
CA ILE A 247 11.09 11.71 -38.32
C ILE A 247 10.67 13.07 -37.78
#